data_AF-A0A7Y0S2X6-F1
#
_entry.id   AF-A0A7Y0S2X6-F1
#
_cell.length_a   1.000
_cell.length_b   1.000
_cell.length_c   1.000
_cell.angle_alpha   90.00
_cell.angle_beta   90.00
_cell.angle_gamma   90.00
#
_symmetry.space_group_name_H-M   'P 1'
#
loop_
_entity.id
_entity.type
_entity.pdbx_description
1 polymer ?
#
loop_
_entity_poly.entity_id
_entity_poly.type
_entity_poly.pdbx_seq_one_letter_code
_entity_poly.pdbx_strand_id
1 'polypeptide(L)' 'MMVTFVSQCEKNALKKTRRVLDAFANRIGDNTWQTLITEDGLQ' A
#
# COMPACT_ATOMS: atom_id res chain seq x y z
N MET A 1 -13.22 5.63 -3.70
CA MET A 1 -12.78 6.49 -2.57
C MET A 1 -11.26 6.62 -2.59
N MET A 2 -10.71 7.69 -2.02
CA MET A 2 -9.27 7.85 -1.86
C MET A 2 -8.82 7.14 -0.58
N VAL A 3 -7.84 6.23 -0.71
CA VAL A 3 -7.31 5.43 0.40
C VAL A 3 -5.80 5.63 0.50
N THR A 4 -5.30 5.78 1.72
CA THR A 4 -3.87 5.86 2.02
C THR A 4 -3.46 4.66 2.87
N PHE A 5 -2.45 3.92 2.41
CA PHE A 5 -1.85 2.81 3.15
C PHE A 5 -0.55 3.28 3.81
N VAL A 6 -0.39 2.95 5.10
CA VAL A 6 0.84 3.17 5.85
C VAL A 6 1.29 1.86 6.45
N SER A 7 2.51 1.41 6.10
CA SER A 7 3.06 0.16 6.60
C SER A 7 4.01 0.40 7.76
N GLN A 8 3.81 -0.33 8.86
CA GLN A 8 4.78 -0.46 9.96
C GLN A 8 5.50 -1.82 9.92
N CYS A 9 5.47 -2.50 8.77
CA CYS A 9 6.16 -3.78 8.63
C CYS A 9 7.67 -3.59 8.69
N GLU A 10 8.36 -4.53 9.34
CA GLU A 10 9.81 -4.53 9.43
C GLU A 10 10.41 -5.82 8.85
N LYS A 11 11.75 -5.84 8.74
CA LYS A 11 12.54 -7.00 8.33
C LYS A 11 12.02 -7.58 7.00
N ASN A 12 11.78 -8.89 6.95
CA ASN A 12 11.35 -9.59 5.74
C ASN A 12 9.92 -9.26 5.31
N ALA A 13 9.07 -8.78 6.24
CA ALA A 13 7.69 -8.41 5.90
C ALA A 13 7.66 -7.14 5.05
N LEU A 14 8.55 -6.18 5.31
CA LEU A 14 8.58 -4.91 4.57
C LEU A 14 8.75 -5.13 3.07
N LYS A 15 9.67 -6.00 2.64
CA LYS A 15 9.89 -6.29 1.22
C LYS A 15 8.64 -6.89 0.56
N LYS A 16 7.90 -7.75 1.28
CA LYS A 16 6.67 -8.37 0.77
C LYS A 16 5.55 -7.34 0.65
N THR A 17 5.34 -6.52 1.68
CA THR A 17 4.31 -5.47 1.68
C THR A 17 4.56 -4.44 0.58
N ARG A 18 5.82 -4.03 0.39
CA ARG A 18 6.21 -3.12 -0.70
C ARG A 18 5.85 -3.70 -2.07
N ARG A 19 6.20 -4.97 -2.33
CA ARG A 19 5.89 -5.64 -3.60
C ARG A 19 4.40 -5.66 -3.92
N VAL A 20 3.55 -5.90 -2.93
CA VAL A 20 2.09 -5.92 -3.13
C VAL A 20 1.58 -4.49 -3.36
N LEU A 21 1.88 -3.54 -2.47
CA LEU A 21 1.34 -2.19 -2.56
C LEU A 21 1.84 -1.42 -3.80
N ASP A 22 3.09 -1.64 -4.22
CA ASP A 22 3.63 -1.03 -5.45
C ASP A 22 2.89 -1.49 -6.72
N ALA A 23 2.20 -2.65 -6.69
CA ALA A 23 1.42 -3.14 -7.83
C ALA A 23 0.02 -2.52 -7.91
N PHE A 24 -0.52 -2.01 -6.80
CA PHE A 24 -1.93 -1.59 -6.70
C PHE A 24 -2.12 -0.12 -6.29
N ALA A 25 -1.07 0.54 -5.81
CA ALA A 25 -1.12 1.91 -5.30
C ALA A 25 0.15 2.68 -5.64
N ASN A 26 0.01 4.00 -5.78
CA ASN A 26 1.15 4.87 -6.02
C ASN A 26 1.89 5.10 -4.71
N ARG A 27 3.19 4.81 -4.70
CA ARG A 27 4.06 5.10 -3.55
C ARG A 27 4.32 6.61 -3.47
N ILE A 28 3.97 7.20 -2.33
CA ILE A 28 4.15 8.64 -2.05
C ILE A 28 5.15 8.92 -0.91
N GLY A 29 5.67 7.87 -0.27
CA GLY A 29 6.72 7.95 0.76
C GLY A 29 7.37 6.59 1.00
N ASP A 30 8.30 6.50 1.97
CA ASP A 30 9.08 5.29 2.23
C ASP A 30 8.23 4.06 2.54
N ASN A 31 7.16 4.26 3.33
CA ASN A 31 6.20 3.23 3.72
C ASN A 31 4.76 3.73 3.55
N THR A 32 4.53 4.60 2.56
CA THR A 32 3.22 5.23 2.33
C THR A 32 2.81 5.12 0.87
N TRP A 33 1.55 4.70 0.65
CA TRP A 33 0.95 4.56 -0.67
C TRP A 33 -0.43 5.18 -0.70
N GLN A 34 -0.85 5.63 -1.87
CA GLN A 34 -2.18 6.19 -2.08
C GLN A 34 -2.78 5.68 -3.39
N THR A 35 -4.07 5.38 -3.37
CA THR A 35 -4.81 4.94 -4.55
C THR A 35 -6.27 5.38 -4.51
N LEU A 36 -6.88 5.43 -5.69
CA LEU A 36 -8.33 5.56 -5.84
C LEU A 36 -8.87 4.15 -6.08
N ILE A 37 -9.63 3.62 -5.12
CA ILE A 37 -10.18 2.26 -5.18
C ILE A 37 -11.67 2.24 -4.79
N THR A 38 -12.41 1.26 -5.28
CA THR A 38 -13.78 0.96 -4.83
C THR A 38 -13.74 0.27 -3.47
N GLU A 39 -14.87 0.23 -2.76
CA GLU A 39 -14.97 -0.51 -1.49
C GLU A 39 -14.78 -2.02 -1.72
N ASP A 40 -15.36 -2.57 -2.79
CA ASP A 40 -15.18 -3.98 -3.18
C ASP A 40 -13.72 -4.33 -3.50
N GLY A 41 -12.94 -3.38 -4.03
CA GLY A 41 -11.52 -3.60 -4.29
C GLY A 41 -10.64 -3.53 -3.05
N LEU A 42 -11.18 -3.00 -1.94
CA LEU A 42 -10.49 -2.90 -0.66
C LEU A 42 -10.75 -4.12 0.25
N GLN A 43 -11.90 -4.80 0.09
CA GLN A 43 -12.25 -6.03 0.80
C GLN A 43 -11.40 -7.23 0.34
#